data_AF-A0A914UTL7-F1
#
_entry.id   AF-A0A914UTL7-F1
#
_cell.length_a   1.000
_cell.length_b   1.000
_cell.length_c   1.000
_cell.angle_alpha   90.00
_cell.angle_beta   90.00
_cell.angle_gamma   90.00
#
_symmetry.space_group_name_H-M   'P 1'
#
loop_
_entity.id
_entity.type
_entity.pdbx_description
1 polymer ?
#
loop_
_entity_poly.entity_id
_entity_poly.type
_entity_poly.pdbx_seq_one_letter_code
_entity_poly.pdbx_strand_id
1 'polypeptide(L)'
;MTEKRFEKVKKLKWLAGALWHRQVVLTDARLIPTLGYDLVGQEDLGYSWLYHDQVENMFQIVKDSGQKSPIHAGETNWGAGLNRMTNLNHVPQDANTFSPEKNLLTAIKYSDDQLVPRVGHGLALAHHPLWIESMRAKGQCVVVMALSNHMLQYVQ
;
A
#
# COMPACT_ATOMS: atom_id res chain seq x y z
N MET A 1 26.93 13.00 -25.07
CA MET A 1 25.62 13.39 -24.50
C MET A 1 25.79 13.52 -23.00
N THR A 2 25.63 14.72 -22.45
CA THR A 2 26.10 15.10 -21.11
C THR A 2 25.20 14.59 -19.99
N GLU A 3 25.78 14.24 -18.85
CA GLU A 3 25.12 13.71 -17.62
C GLU A 3 23.89 14.52 -17.19
N LYS A 4 23.87 15.82 -17.47
CA LYS A 4 22.73 16.72 -17.22
C LYS A 4 21.42 16.28 -17.90
N ARG A 5 21.51 15.59 -19.05
CA ARG A 5 20.34 15.07 -19.77
C ARG A 5 19.77 13.81 -19.12
N PHE A 6 20.63 12.98 -18.52
CA PHE A 6 20.22 11.77 -17.78
C PHE A 6 19.52 12.12 -16.46
N GLU A 7 20.04 13.08 -15.70
CA GLU A 7 19.39 13.55 -14.47
C GLU A 7 18.02 14.18 -14.73
N LYS A 8 17.89 14.93 -15.83
CA LYS A 8 16.60 15.52 -16.23
C LYS A 8 15.55 14.45 -16.57
N VAL A 9 15.96 13.34 -17.18
CA VAL A 9 15.08 12.20 -17.51
C VAL A 9 14.71 11.41 -16.25
N LYS A 10 15.62 11.21 -15.29
CA LYS A 10 15.30 10.61 -13.98
C LYS A 10 14.29 11.46 -13.20
N LYS A 11 14.48 12.78 -13.17
CA LYS A 11 13.55 13.72 -12.52
C LYS A 11 12.16 13.71 -13.17
N LEU A 12 12.09 13.60 -14.50
CA LEU A 12 10.84 13.50 -15.24
C LEU A 12 10.10 12.18 -15.01
N LYS A 13 10.84 11.05 -14.93
CA LYS A 13 10.25 9.75 -14.54
C LYS A 13 9.76 9.75 -13.09
N TRP A 14 10.47 10.41 -12.19
CA TRP A 14 10.05 10.58 -10.79
C TRP A 14 8.77 11.41 -10.67
N LEU A 15 8.67 12.52 -11.42
CA LEU A 15 7.46 13.34 -11.49
C LEU A 15 6.27 12.55 -12.06
N ALA A 16 6.48 11.75 -13.11
CA ALA A 16 5.43 10.93 -13.70
C ALA A 16 4.95 9.81 -12.76
N GLY A 17 5.86 9.15 -12.03
CA GLY A 17 5.50 8.14 -11.03
C GLY A 17 4.81 8.75 -9.80
N ALA A 18 5.25 9.91 -9.33
CA ALA A 18 4.63 10.63 -8.22
C ALA A 18 3.23 11.18 -8.57
N LEU A 19 2.95 11.43 -9.85
CA LEU A 19 1.63 11.85 -10.34
C LEU A 19 0.61 10.70 -10.41
N TRP A 20 1.06 9.44 -10.45
CA TRP A 20 0.18 8.26 -10.47
C TRP A 20 -0.16 7.72 -9.08
N HIS A 21 0.52 8.18 -8.02
CA HIS A 21 0.33 7.72 -6.63
C HIS A 21 -0.07 8.84 -5.66
N ARG A 22 -0.59 9.96 -6.17
CA ARG A 22 -1.04 11.08 -5.34
C ARG A 22 -2.49 11.45 -5.64
N GLN A 23 -3.42 10.96 -4.83
CA GLN A 23 -4.53 11.81 -4.42
C GLN A 23 -3.98 12.81 -3.40
N VAL A 24 -3.40 13.91 -3.88
CA VAL A 24 -3.27 15.11 -3.03
C VAL A 24 -4.55 15.89 -3.22
N VAL A 25 -5.44 15.81 -2.24
CA VAL A 25 -6.57 16.73 -2.12
C VAL A 25 -5.98 18.12 -1.83
N LEU A 26 -5.85 18.95 -2.87
CA LEU A 26 -5.50 20.37 -2.72
C LEU A 26 -6.78 21.13 -2.34
N THR A 27 -7.08 21.14 -1.04
CA THR A 27 -8.01 22.09 -0.42
C THR A 27 -7.19 23.11 0.37
N ASP A 28 -7.65 24.35 0.46
CA ASP A 28 -7.00 25.46 1.20
C ASP A 28 -6.36 24.95 2.50
N ALA A 29 -5.03 25.04 2.59
CA ALA A 29 -4.19 24.42 3.61
C ALA A 29 -4.43 24.94 5.04
N ARG A 30 -5.42 25.83 5.23
CA ARG A 30 -5.79 26.42 6.52
C ARG A 30 -7.07 25.83 7.14
N LEU A 31 -7.80 24.95 6.44
CA LEU A 31 -9.12 24.49 6.90
C LEU A 31 -9.30 22.97 7.04
N ILE A 32 -8.37 22.14 6.58
CA ILE A 32 -8.46 20.68 6.73
C ILE A 32 -7.17 20.14 7.36
N PRO A 33 -7.21 19.61 8.60
CA PRO A 33 -6.04 18.99 9.20
C PRO A 33 -5.67 17.71 8.44
N THR A 34 -4.41 17.57 8.06
CA THR A 34 -3.87 16.29 7.59
C THR A 34 -3.83 15.32 8.77
N LEU A 35 -4.62 14.25 8.68
CA LEU A 35 -4.73 13.24 9.75
C LEU A 35 -3.76 12.07 9.57
N GLY A 36 -3.11 11.96 8.42
CA GLY A 36 -2.20 10.87 8.12
C GLY A 36 -1.78 10.74 6.67
N TYR A 37 -1.07 9.65 6.39
CA TYR A 37 -0.54 9.27 5.09
C TYR A 37 -1.03 7.88 4.69
N ASP A 38 -1.16 7.63 3.39
CA ASP A 38 -1.53 6.34 2.81
C ASP A 38 -0.87 6.21 1.43
N LEU A 39 -0.59 4.99 0.99
CA LEU A 39 -0.27 4.71 -0.41
C LEU A 39 -1.44 3.99 -1.04
N VAL A 40 -1.95 4.59 -2.11
CA VAL A 40 -3.10 4.12 -2.86
C VAL A 40 -2.68 3.73 -4.28
N GLY A 41 -3.48 2.88 -4.93
CA GLY A 41 -3.25 2.46 -6.31
C GLY A 41 -3.78 1.06 -6.56
N GLN A 42 -3.56 0.54 -7.77
CA GLN A 42 -3.85 -0.86 -8.08
C GLN A 42 -2.78 -1.75 -7.43
N GLU A 43 -3.09 -2.28 -6.26
CA GLU A 43 -2.14 -3.00 -5.39
C GLU A 43 -1.52 -4.21 -6.10
N ASP A 44 -2.31 -4.94 -6.91
CA ASP A 44 -1.86 -6.10 -7.70
C ASP A 44 -0.76 -5.78 -8.73
N LEU A 45 -0.65 -4.52 -9.14
CA LEU A 45 0.34 -4.05 -10.13
C LEU A 45 1.42 -3.16 -9.48
N GLY A 46 1.26 -2.83 -8.20
CA GLY A 46 2.11 -1.92 -7.48
C GLY A 46 3.27 -2.61 -6.75
N TYR A 47 4.21 -1.81 -6.26
CA TYR A 47 5.28 -2.31 -5.41
C TYR A 47 4.75 -2.71 -4.04
N SER A 48 5.21 -3.84 -3.52
CA SER A 48 4.98 -4.22 -2.13
C SER A 48 5.75 -3.32 -1.16
N TRP A 49 5.17 -3.08 0.01
CA TRP A 49 5.80 -2.32 1.08
C TRP A 49 7.10 -2.94 1.60
N LEU A 50 7.23 -4.27 1.57
CA LEU A 50 8.41 -4.97 2.11
C LEU A 50 9.69 -4.76 1.29
N TYR A 51 9.58 -4.29 0.05
CA TYR A 51 10.71 -4.24 -0.90
C TYR A 51 11.22 -2.83 -1.18
N HIS A 52 10.65 -1.82 -0.51
CA HIS A 52 11.06 -0.45 -0.71
C HIS A 52 11.75 0.10 0.53
N ASP A 53 13.04 0.42 0.42
CA ASP A 53 13.79 1.19 1.44
C ASP A 53 13.12 2.55 1.77
N GLN A 54 12.18 2.98 0.92
CA GLN A 54 11.36 4.17 1.15
C GLN A 54 10.27 3.95 2.20
N VAL A 55 9.88 2.70 2.51
CA VAL A 55 8.86 2.41 3.51
C VAL A 55 9.36 2.75 4.91
N GLU A 56 10.60 2.40 5.24
CA GLU A 56 11.18 2.79 6.54
C GLU A 56 11.30 4.31 6.64
N ASN A 57 11.76 4.97 5.58
CA ASN A 57 11.81 6.43 5.52
C ASN A 57 10.42 7.07 5.64
N MET A 58 9.41 6.50 5.02
CA MET A 58 8.03 6.98 5.12
C MET A 58 7.50 6.80 6.55
N PHE A 59 7.66 5.63 7.16
CA PHE A 59 7.22 5.43 8.55
C PHE A 59 8.00 6.28 9.54
N GLN A 60 9.26 6.60 9.25
CA GLN A 60 10.01 7.59 10.01
C GLN A 60 9.38 8.99 9.88
N ILE A 61 8.98 9.43 8.68
CA ILE A 61 8.24 10.69 8.47
C ILE A 61 6.89 10.68 9.22
N VAL A 62 6.14 9.57 9.17
CA VAL A 62 4.88 9.42 9.92
C VAL A 62 5.14 9.57 11.42
N LYS A 63 6.19 8.93 11.93
CA LYS A 63 6.59 9.00 13.34
C LYS A 63 7.01 10.42 13.74
N ASP A 64 7.86 11.07 12.94
CA ASP A 64 8.38 12.41 13.21
C ASP A 64 7.29 13.48 13.14
N SER A 65 6.27 13.29 12.31
CA SER A 65 5.12 14.20 12.21
C SER A 65 4.08 13.99 13.32
N GLY A 66 4.20 12.93 14.12
CA GLY A 66 3.19 12.55 15.12
C GLY A 66 1.86 12.09 14.53
N GLN A 67 1.80 11.89 13.21
CA GLN A 67 0.60 11.44 12.50
C GLN A 67 0.49 9.92 12.46
N LYS A 68 -0.58 9.43 11.85
CA LYS A 68 -0.85 8.01 11.64
C LYS A 68 -0.83 7.69 10.15
N SER A 69 -0.70 6.42 9.82
CA SER A 69 -0.65 5.92 8.45
C SER A 69 -1.68 4.81 8.28
N PRO A 70 -2.98 5.11 8.10
CA PRO A 70 -3.91 4.09 7.64
C PRO A 70 -3.46 3.65 6.23
N ILE A 71 -3.15 2.37 6.03
CA ILE A 71 -2.62 1.91 4.74
C ILE A 71 -3.59 0.99 4.01
N HIS A 72 -3.66 1.10 2.69
CA HIS A 72 -4.19 0.02 1.85
C HIS A 72 -3.24 -1.18 1.92
N ALA A 73 -3.80 -2.35 2.22
CA ALA A 73 -3.05 -3.59 2.19
C ALA A 73 -3.98 -4.80 1.97
N GLY A 74 -3.56 -5.70 1.09
CA GLY A 74 -4.24 -6.97 0.86
C GLY A 74 -5.57 -6.85 0.13
N GLU A 75 -5.80 -5.81 -0.67
CA GLU A 75 -6.92 -5.73 -1.63
C GLU A 75 -6.58 -6.58 -2.87
N THR A 76 -6.57 -7.91 -2.68
CA THR A 76 -6.16 -8.85 -3.71
C THR A 76 -6.84 -10.21 -3.57
N ASN A 77 -6.93 -10.94 -4.69
CA ASN A 77 -7.38 -12.34 -4.75
C ASN A 77 -6.22 -13.34 -4.92
N TRP A 78 -4.96 -12.90 -4.89
CA TRP A 78 -3.81 -13.77 -5.16
C TRP A 78 -3.65 -14.88 -4.10
N GLY A 79 -4.00 -14.59 -2.84
CA GLY A 79 -3.93 -15.51 -1.70
C GLY A 79 -4.94 -16.66 -1.72
N ALA A 80 -5.91 -16.66 -2.66
CA ALA A 80 -6.88 -17.74 -2.82
C ALA A 80 -6.35 -18.96 -3.61
N GLY A 81 -5.05 -19.00 -3.92
CA GLY A 81 -4.48 -19.98 -4.87
C GLY A 81 -4.89 -19.72 -6.32
N LEU A 82 -5.60 -18.63 -6.59
CA LEU A 82 -5.94 -18.14 -7.91
C LEU A 82 -4.77 -17.34 -8.46
N ASN A 83 -3.79 -18.04 -9.01
CA ASN A 83 -2.69 -17.48 -9.78
C ASN A 83 -3.24 -16.91 -11.11
N ARG A 84 -4.03 -15.83 -11.06
CA ARG A 84 -4.69 -15.21 -12.24
C ARG A 84 -3.81 -14.17 -12.94
N MET A 85 -2.49 -14.19 -12.75
CA MET A 85 -1.57 -13.29 -13.45
C MET A 85 -0.38 -13.98 -14.12
N THR A 86 -0.56 -15.22 -14.58
CA THR A 86 0.42 -15.88 -15.48
C THR A 86 0.39 -15.36 -16.93
N ASN A 87 -0.43 -14.35 -17.26
CA ASN A 87 -0.61 -13.87 -18.64
C ASN A 87 -0.39 -12.36 -18.84
N LEU A 88 0.34 -11.70 -17.95
CA LEU A 88 0.85 -10.35 -18.19
C LEU A 88 2.36 -10.41 -18.31
N ASN A 89 2.86 -10.29 -19.55
CA ASN A 89 4.29 -10.27 -19.93
C ASN A 89 5.12 -9.10 -19.31
N HIS A 90 4.63 -8.46 -18.24
CA HIS A 90 5.21 -7.27 -17.63
C HIS A 90 5.27 -7.31 -16.10
N VAL A 91 4.88 -8.40 -15.43
CA VAL A 91 5.13 -8.55 -13.99
C VAL A 91 6.49 -9.22 -13.79
N PRO A 92 7.47 -8.55 -13.16
CA PRO A 92 8.73 -9.18 -12.78
C PRO A 92 8.47 -10.48 -12.01
N GLN A 93 9.14 -11.56 -12.43
CA GLN A 93 8.94 -12.92 -11.92
C GLN A 93 9.45 -13.13 -10.49
N ASP A 94 9.89 -12.09 -9.79
CA ASP A 94 10.12 -12.17 -8.37
C ASP A 94 8.80 -12.00 -7.61
N ALA A 95 8.21 -13.13 -7.20
CA ALA A 95 7.01 -13.25 -6.33
C ALA A 95 7.12 -12.55 -4.95
N ASN A 96 8.14 -11.72 -4.82
CA ASN A 96 8.56 -10.96 -3.69
C ASN A 96 8.30 -9.47 -3.93
N THR A 97 8.61 -8.92 -5.11
CA THR A 97 8.49 -7.47 -5.38
C THR A 97 7.04 -7.02 -5.60
N PHE A 98 6.19 -7.92 -6.12
CA PHE A 98 4.76 -7.71 -6.35
C PHE A 98 3.98 -8.75 -5.56
N SER A 99 3.70 -8.44 -4.29
CA SER A 99 2.96 -9.31 -3.38
C SER A 99 2.02 -8.45 -2.51
N PRO A 100 0.82 -8.11 -3.03
CA PRO A 100 -0.17 -7.30 -2.33
C PRO A 100 -0.56 -7.91 -0.98
N GLU A 101 -0.61 -9.23 -0.91
CA GLU A 101 -0.88 -9.94 0.34
C GLU A 101 0.19 -9.67 1.42
N LYS A 102 1.47 -9.64 1.04
CA LYS A 102 2.57 -9.37 1.99
C LYS A 102 2.54 -7.94 2.54
N ASN A 103 1.77 -7.03 1.94
CA ASN A 103 1.53 -5.70 2.49
C ASN A 103 0.84 -5.74 3.86
N LEU A 104 0.08 -6.80 4.14
CA LEU A 104 -0.52 -7.06 5.45
C LEU A 104 0.54 -7.30 6.54
N LEU A 105 1.68 -7.91 6.19
CA LEU A 105 2.79 -8.11 7.14
C LEU A 105 3.43 -6.78 7.54
N THR A 106 3.53 -5.83 6.60
CA THR A 106 3.95 -4.46 6.92
C THR A 106 2.97 -3.80 7.88
N ALA A 107 1.67 -3.90 7.61
CA ALA A 107 0.66 -3.35 8.51
C ALA A 107 0.80 -3.90 9.93
N ILE A 108 1.02 -5.21 10.06
CA ILE A 108 1.22 -5.89 11.34
C ILE A 108 2.54 -5.49 12.01
N LYS A 109 3.62 -5.32 11.25
CA LYS A 109 4.92 -4.86 11.78
C LYS A 109 4.79 -3.48 12.43
N TYR A 110 4.13 -2.54 11.75
CA TYR A 110 4.02 -1.14 12.20
C TYR A 110 2.80 -0.86 13.09
N SER A 111 2.08 -1.91 13.52
CA SER A 111 0.98 -1.76 14.49
C SER A 111 1.49 -1.55 15.93
N ASP A 112 2.68 -2.04 16.27
CA ASP A 112 3.21 -1.98 17.64
C ASP A 112 3.52 -0.55 18.07
N ASP A 113 4.05 0.25 17.15
CA ASP A 113 4.26 1.69 17.33
C ASP A 113 2.95 2.50 17.16
N GLN A 114 1.80 1.82 17.01
CA GLN A 114 0.50 2.40 16.68
C GLN A 114 0.56 3.32 15.46
N LEU A 115 1.52 3.12 14.54
CA LEU A 115 1.69 3.95 13.34
C LEU A 115 0.63 3.60 12.30
N VAL A 116 0.25 2.32 12.22
CA VAL A 116 -0.80 1.82 11.32
C VAL A 116 -2.01 1.36 12.15
N PRO A 117 -2.90 2.28 12.58
CA PRO A 117 -4.06 1.90 13.39
C PRO A 117 -5.14 1.17 12.57
N ARG A 118 -5.11 1.34 11.24
CA ARG A 118 -6.13 0.85 10.31
C ARG A 118 -5.51 0.30 9.04
N VAL A 119 -6.13 -0.74 8.50
CA VAL A 119 -5.83 -1.33 7.20
C VAL A 119 -7.05 -1.23 6.30
N GLY A 120 -6.90 -0.60 5.14
CA GLY A 120 -7.91 -0.55 4.09
C GLY A 120 -8.05 -1.90 3.41
N HIS A 121 -9.31 -2.31 3.18
CA HIS A 121 -9.73 -3.56 2.54
C HIS A 121 -9.39 -4.83 3.33
N GLY A 122 -8.12 -5.23 3.36
CA GLY A 122 -7.68 -6.46 4.02
C GLY A 122 -8.33 -7.73 3.48
N LEU A 123 -8.71 -7.77 2.20
CA LEU A 123 -9.45 -8.88 1.60
C LEU A 123 -8.70 -10.22 1.73
N ALA A 124 -7.39 -10.20 1.48
CA ALA A 124 -6.55 -11.38 1.57
C ALA A 124 -6.45 -11.98 3.00
N LEU A 125 -6.83 -11.23 4.05
CA LEU A 125 -6.83 -11.76 5.43
C LEU A 125 -7.75 -12.97 5.60
N ALA A 126 -8.75 -13.15 4.73
CA ALA A 126 -9.61 -14.34 4.73
C ALA A 126 -8.82 -15.65 4.61
N HIS A 127 -7.61 -15.60 4.05
CA HIS A 127 -6.71 -16.76 3.91
C HIS A 127 -5.68 -16.87 5.04
N HIS A 128 -5.63 -15.91 5.98
CA HIS A 128 -4.59 -15.79 7.01
C HIS A 128 -5.17 -15.62 8.42
N PRO A 129 -5.77 -16.68 9.00
CA PRO A 129 -6.39 -16.59 10.32
C PRO A 129 -5.42 -16.14 11.43
N LEU A 130 -4.16 -16.57 11.38
CA LEU A 130 -3.13 -16.16 12.34
C LEU A 130 -2.78 -14.67 12.24
N TRP A 131 -2.89 -14.07 11.05
CA TRP A 131 -2.68 -12.63 10.86
C TRP A 131 -3.86 -11.84 11.43
N ILE A 132 -5.10 -12.33 11.25
CA ILE A 132 -6.28 -11.75 11.88
C ILE A 132 -6.13 -11.74 13.42
N GLU A 133 -5.67 -12.85 14.01
CA GLU A 133 -5.43 -12.94 15.45
C GLU A 133 -4.38 -11.93 15.92
N SER A 134 -3.26 -11.81 15.19
CA SER A 134 -2.23 -10.82 15.47
C SER A 134 -2.78 -9.39 15.41
N MET A 135 -3.43 -9.01 14.31
CA MET A 135 -4.04 -7.69 14.14
C MET A 135 -5.06 -7.38 15.24
N ARG A 136 -5.88 -8.36 15.62
CA ARG A 136 -6.83 -8.24 16.73
C ARG A 136 -6.12 -8.00 18.07
N ALA A 137 -5.08 -8.78 18.38
CA ALA A 137 -4.30 -8.62 19.61
C ALA A 137 -3.63 -7.24 19.70
N LYS A 138 -3.23 -6.67 18.56
CA LYS A 138 -2.65 -5.33 18.43
C LYS A 138 -3.69 -4.20 18.36
N GLY A 139 -4.98 -4.50 18.40
CA GLY A 139 -6.06 -3.51 18.30
C GLY A 139 -6.17 -2.83 16.92
N GLN A 140 -5.64 -3.46 15.87
CA GLN A 140 -5.63 -2.92 14.52
C GLN A 140 -6.97 -3.17 13.82
N CYS A 141 -7.57 -2.12 13.27
CA CYS A 141 -8.88 -2.20 12.62
C CYS A 141 -8.75 -2.45 11.10
N VAL A 142 -9.57 -3.36 10.58
CA VAL A 142 -9.68 -3.61 9.13
C VAL A 142 -10.92 -2.91 8.60
N VAL A 143 -10.74 -2.08 7.57
CA VAL A 143 -11.77 -1.26 6.97
C VAL A 143 -12.28 -1.96 5.71
N VAL A 144 -13.40 -2.67 5.83
CA VAL A 144 -13.97 -3.46 4.74
C VAL A 144 -14.84 -2.59 3.83
N MET A 145 -14.52 -2.58 2.54
CA MET A 145 -15.24 -1.81 1.51
C MET A 145 -15.98 -2.74 0.55
N ALA A 146 -17.06 -3.36 1.02
CA ALA A 146 -17.78 -4.42 0.30
C ALA A 146 -18.23 -4.02 -1.12
N LEU A 147 -18.79 -2.82 -1.28
CA LEU A 147 -19.21 -2.33 -2.61
C LEU A 147 -18.00 -2.15 -3.54
N SER A 148 -16.89 -1.60 -3.04
CA SER A 148 -15.64 -1.46 -3.83
C SER A 148 -15.15 -2.83 -4.28
N ASN A 149 -15.07 -3.78 -3.36
CA ASN A 149 -14.61 -5.14 -3.65
C ASN A 149 -15.48 -5.83 -4.72
N HIS A 150 -16.80 -5.60 -4.71
CA HIS A 150 -17.70 -6.13 -5.73
C HIS A 150 -17.51 -5.42 -7.08
N MET A 151 -17.47 -4.08 -7.09
CA MET A 151 -17.29 -3.29 -8.32
C MET A 151 -15.95 -3.54 -9.01
N LEU A 152 -14.90 -3.80 -8.23
CA LEU A 152 -13.56 -4.16 -8.72
C LEU A 152 -13.40 -5.66 -8.99
N GLN A 153 -14.49 -6.44 -8.91
CA GLN A 153 -14.55 -7.87 -9.24
C GLN A 153 -13.68 -8.77 -8.36
N TYR A 154 -13.41 -8.33 -7.12
CA TYR A 154 -12.72 -9.17 -6.15
C TYR A 154 -13.66 -10.17 -5.46
N VAL A 155 -14.94 -9.83 -5.29
CA VAL A 155 -15.97 -10.69 -4.68
C VAL A 155 -17.20 -10.74 -5.58
N GLN A 156 -17.75 -11.94 -5.83
CA GLN A 156 -18.93 -12.17 -6.66
C GLN A 156 -20.22 -12.26 -5.84
#